data_AF-A0A846MKL6-F1
#
_entry.id   AF-A0A846MKL6-F1
#
_cell.length_a   1.000
_cell.length_b   1.000
_cell.length_c   1.000
_cell.angle_alpha   90.00
_cell.angle_beta   90.00
_cell.angle_gamma   90.00
#
_symmetry.space_group_name_H-M   'P 1'
#
loop_
_entity.id
_entity.type
_entity.pdbx_description
1 polymer ?
#
loop_
_entity_poly.entity_id
_entity_poly.type
_entity_poly.pdbx_seq_one_letter_code
_entity_poly.pdbx_strand_id
1 'polypeptide(L)'
;MNVWQVVGYKNSGKTTLMEKWVKIASSEGYRVGTIKHHGHGGEPERRYATTDSERHERAGAVCVSVEGGGLLQIHARQSSWSLAQILSFYQLLPLDFVLVEGYKSERYPKVVMVRNEED
;
A
#
# COMPACT_ATOMS: atom_id res chain seq x y z
N MET A 1 15.17 -6.06 1.32
CA MET A 1 13.79 -6.11 0.78
C MET A 1 13.79 -5.45 -0.58
N ASN A 2 13.40 -6.17 -1.63
CA ASN A 2 13.32 -5.61 -2.98
C ASN A 2 12.04 -4.79 -3.14
N VAL A 3 12.13 -3.63 -3.77
CA VAL A 3 11.00 -2.69 -3.95
C VAL A 3 10.94 -2.25 -5.40
N TRP A 4 9.75 -2.35 -6.00
CA TRP A 4 9.49 -1.93 -7.39
C TRP A 4 8.27 -1.01 -7.43
N GLN A 5 8.33 0.07 -8.21
CA GLN A 5 7.21 0.99 -8.34
C GLN A 5 6.50 0.87 -9.69
N VAL A 6 5.20 1.15 -9.68
CA VAL A 6 4.40 1.42 -10.87
C VAL A 6 3.87 2.85 -10.74
N VAL A 7 4.30 3.72 -11.65
CA VAL A 7 3.95 5.15 -11.67
C VAL A 7 3.26 5.54 -12.98
N GLY A 8 2.58 6.68 -13.01
CA GLY A 8 1.82 7.15 -14.18
C GLY A 8 0.57 7.94 -13.78
N TYR A 9 -0.08 8.59 -14.73
CA TYR A 9 -1.27 9.42 -14.49
C TYR A 9 -2.51 8.62 -14.08
N LYS A 10 -3.55 9.31 -13.58
CA LYS A 10 -4.83 8.68 -13.24
C LYS A 10 -5.36 7.91 -14.46
N ASN A 11 -5.93 6.74 -14.22
CA ASN A 11 -6.50 5.87 -15.25
C ASN A 11 -5.49 5.30 -16.28
N SER A 12 -4.17 5.43 -16.08
CA SER A 12 -3.15 4.81 -16.97
C SER A 12 -3.04 3.28 -16.89
N GLY A 13 -3.94 2.60 -16.19
CA GLY A 13 -3.93 1.13 -16.04
C GLY A 13 -2.99 0.59 -14.96
N LYS A 14 -2.41 1.46 -14.10
CA LYS A 14 -1.51 1.04 -13.01
C LYS A 14 -2.11 -0.04 -12.11
N THR A 15 -3.32 0.17 -11.61
CA THR A 15 -3.97 -0.79 -10.71
C THR A 15 -4.20 -2.13 -11.41
N THR A 16 -4.58 -2.14 -12.69
CA THR A 16 -4.71 -3.36 -13.50
C THR A 16 -3.37 -4.08 -13.67
N LEU A 17 -2.26 -3.36 -13.88
CA LEU A 17 -0.93 -3.97 -13.94
C LEU A 17 -0.52 -4.55 -12.59
N MET A 18 -0.72 -3.80 -11.51
CA MET A 18 -0.44 -4.24 -10.14
C MET A 18 -1.19 -5.52 -9.79
N GLU A 19 -2.50 -5.59 -10.07
CA GLU A 19 -3.32 -6.79 -9.86
C GLU A 19 -2.78 -8.00 -10.61
N LYS A 20 -2.38 -7.83 -11.88
CA LYS A 20 -1.80 -8.93 -12.68
C LYS A 20 -0.48 -9.42 -12.10
N TRP A 21 0.41 -8.51 -11.71
CA TRP A 21 1.70 -8.88 -11.12
C TRP A 21 1.55 -9.57 -9.77
N VAL A 22 0.67 -9.06 -8.89
CA VAL A 22 0.37 -9.70 -7.61
C VAL A 22 -0.19 -11.11 -7.84
N LYS A 23 -1.10 -11.27 -8.79
CA LYS A 23 -1.68 -12.58 -9.11
C LYS A 23 -0.62 -13.57 -9.58
N ILE A 24 0.27 -13.16 -10.49
CA ILE A 24 1.36 -14.01 -10.99
C ILE A 24 2.32 -14.38 -9.85
N ALA A 25 2.81 -13.38 -9.10
CA ALA A 25 3.76 -13.58 -8.00
C ALA A 25 3.22 -14.55 -6.94
N SER A 26 1.98 -14.33 -6.49
CA SER A 26 1.33 -15.21 -5.53
C SER A 26 1.12 -16.62 -6.08
N SER A 27 0.80 -16.77 -7.38
CA SER A 27 0.66 -18.10 -8.00
C SER A 27 1.97 -18.87 -8.12
N GLU A 28 3.10 -18.17 -8.12
CA GLU A 28 4.45 -18.75 -8.11
C GLU A 28 5.01 -18.97 -6.70
N GLY A 29 4.22 -18.66 -5.66
CA GLY A 29 4.60 -18.88 -4.26
C GLY A 29 5.35 -17.73 -3.60
N TYR A 30 5.52 -16.59 -4.28
CA TYR A 30 6.13 -15.40 -3.69
C TYR A 30 5.18 -14.69 -2.73
N ARG A 31 5.75 -14.18 -1.64
CA ARG A 31 5.08 -13.36 -0.63
C ARG A 31 5.25 -11.89 -0.98
N VAL A 32 4.33 -11.36 -1.78
CA VAL A 32 4.34 -9.98 -2.26
C VAL A 32 3.57 -9.03 -1.34
N GLY A 33 4.21 -7.93 -0.92
CA GLY A 33 3.54 -6.79 -0.28
C GLY A 33 3.12 -5.74 -1.30
N THR A 34 2.06 -4.97 -1.02
CA THR A 34 1.64 -3.86 -1.90
C THR A 34 1.41 -2.57 -1.13
N ILE A 35 1.91 -1.45 -1.66
CA ILE A 35 1.68 -0.12 -1.10
C ILE A 35 1.08 0.75 -2.20
N LYS A 36 -0.02 1.47 -1.91
CA LYS A 36 -0.63 2.41 -2.84
C LYS A 36 -0.64 3.82 -2.25
N HIS A 37 -0.16 4.79 -3.01
CA HIS A 37 -0.28 6.20 -2.66
C HIS A 37 -1.62 6.77 -3.14
N HIS A 38 -2.40 7.37 -2.24
CA HIS A 38 -3.65 8.05 -2.61
C HIS A 38 -3.34 9.46 -3.17
N GLY A 39 -2.97 9.52 -4.45
CA GLY A 39 -2.45 10.74 -5.09
C GLY A 39 -3.42 11.93 -5.25
N HIS A 40 -4.69 11.78 -4.87
CA HIS A 40 -5.69 12.85 -4.95
C HIS A 40 -6.06 13.46 -3.59
N GLY A 41 -5.32 13.12 -2.53
CA GLY A 41 -5.67 13.51 -1.17
C GLY A 41 -6.85 12.71 -0.62
N GLY A 42 -7.18 12.95 0.65
CA GLY A 42 -8.24 12.26 1.37
C GLY A 42 -7.79 10.96 2.06
N GLU A 43 -8.64 10.49 2.97
CA GLU A 43 -8.42 9.24 3.71
C GLU A 43 -8.82 8.03 2.85
N PRO A 44 -8.11 6.90 2.96
CA PRO A 44 -8.56 5.63 2.38
C PRO A 44 -9.96 5.25 2.87
N GLU A 45 -10.78 4.69 1.98
CA GLU A 45 -12.10 4.19 2.32
C GLU A 45 -12.00 3.09 3.39
N ARG A 46 -12.66 3.29 4.54
CA ARG A 46 -12.76 2.28 5.59
C ARG A 46 -13.98 1.41 5.33
N ARG A 47 -13.76 0.16 4.92
CA ARG A 47 -14.85 -0.79 4.59
C ARG A 47 -15.46 -1.51 5.80
N TYR A 48 -14.84 -1.42 6.98
CA TYR A 48 -15.30 -2.08 8.20
C TYR A 48 -15.43 -1.04 9.32
N ALA A 49 -16.51 -0.28 9.29
CA ALA A 49 -16.80 0.77 10.24
C ALA A 49 -17.98 0.33 11.13
N THR A 50 -17.67 -0.27 12.30
CA THR A 50 -18.49 -0.34 13.53
C THR A 50 -17.93 -1.42 14.48
N THR A 51 -16.71 -1.25 15.00
CA THR A 51 -16.11 -2.19 15.98
C THR A 51 -15.52 -1.43 17.18
N ASP A 52 -15.23 -2.13 18.29
CA ASP A 52 -14.61 -1.53 19.49
C ASP A 52 -13.30 -0.78 19.18
N SER A 53 -12.59 -1.19 18.14
CA SER A 53 -11.39 -0.54 17.63
C SER A 53 -11.63 0.91 17.22
N GLU A 54 -12.78 1.22 16.64
CA GLU A 54 -13.15 2.60 16.31
C GLU A 54 -13.41 3.43 17.58
N ARG A 55 -13.94 2.80 18.63
CA ARG A 55 -14.10 3.47 19.94
C ARG A 55 -12.73 3.80 20.53
N HIS A 56 -11.72 2.94 20.37
CA HIS A 56 -10.35 3.23 20.80
C HIS A 56 -9.75 4.42 20.03
N GLU A 57 -9.91 4.46 18.71
CA GLU A 57 -9.45 5.60 17.89
C GLU A 57 -10.15 6.91 18.32
N ARG A 58 -11.48 6.89 18.49
CA ARG A 58 -12.26 8.06 18.94
C ARG A 58 -11.88 8.51 20.36
N ALA A 59 -11.42 7.58 21.20
CA ALA A 59 -10.89 7.88 22.53
C ALA A 59 -9.47 8.49 22.51
N GLY A 60 -8.84 8.58 21.34
CA GLY A 60 -7.54 9.24 21.15
C GLY A 60 -6.38 8.29 20.83
N ALA A 61 -6.63 7.00 20.62
CA ALA A 61 -5.56 6.09 20.18
C ALA A 61 -5.07 6.47 18.78
N VAL A 62 -3.77 6.76 18.66
CA VAL A 62 -3.12 7.08 17.37
C VAL A 62 -2.77 5.84 16.55
N CYS A 63 -2.78 4.66 17.19
CA CYS A 63 -2.56 3.37 16.56
C CYS A 63 -3.51 2.34 17.20
N VAL A 64 -4.25 1.61 16.37
CA VAL A 64 -5.16 0.56 16.79
C VAL A 64 -4.96 -0.66 15.90
N SER A 65 -5.00 -1.85 16.49
CA SER A 65 -4.89 -3.11 15.76
C SER A 65 -5.99 -4.09 16.15
N VAL A 66 -6.42 -4.90 15.19
CA VAL A 66 -7.32 -6.05 15.41
C VAL A 66 -6.68 -7.27 14.78
N GLU A 67 -6.64 -8.37 15.52
CA GLU A 67 -6.21 -9.68 15.02
C GLU A 67 -7.34 -10.69 15.21
N GLY A 68 -7.50 -11.57 14.22
CA GLY A 68 -8.34 -12.76 14.34
C GLY A 68 -8.21 -13.65 13.11
N GLY A 69 -8.09 -14.96 13.33
CA GLY A 69 -7.98 -15.93 12.23
C GLY A 69 -6.71 -15.77 11.39
N GLY A 70 -5.64 -15.18 11.94
CA GLY A 70 -4.40 -14.92 11.22
C GLY A 70 -4.42 -13.65 10.35
N LEU A 71 -5.51 -12.88 10.35
CA LEU A 71 -5.59 -11.57 9.71
C LEU A 71 -5.27 -10.48 10.74
N LEU A 72 -4.27 -9.66 10.45
CA LEU A 72 -3.93 -8.47 11.22
C LEU A 72 -4.35 -7.21 10.46
N GLN A 73 -5.18 -6.38 11.09
CA GLN A 73 -5.52 -5.04 10.61
C GLN A 73 -4.88 -4.00 11.53
N ILE A 74 -4.14 -3.04 10.96
CA ILE A 74 -3.51 -1.94 11.71
C ILE A 74 -3.97 -0.61 11.12
N HIS A 75 -4.47 0.26 11.98
CA HIS A 75 -4.85 1.63 11.67
C HIS A 75 -3.94 2.57 12.45
N ALA A 76 -3.11 3.35 11.76
CA ALA A 76 -2.18 4.27 12.37
C ALA A 76 -2.30 5.67 11.77
N ARG A 77 -2.50 6.68 12.61
CA ARG A 77 -2.72 8.07 12.24
C ARG A 77 -1.58 8.95 12.72
N GLN A 78 -1.00 9.71 11.80
CA GLN A 78 -0.09 10.81 12.05
C GLN A 78 -0.28 11.88 10.99
N SER A 79 0.49 12.98 11.05
CA SER A 79 0.39 14.08 10.07
C SER A 79 0.63 13.64 8.63
N SER A 80 1.67 12.82 8.41
CA SER A 80 2.00 12.25 7.10
C SER A 80 2.89 11.03 7.23
N TRP A 81 2.67 10.00 6.43
CA TRP A 81 3.56 8.84 6.31
C TRP A 81 4.49 9.00 5.10
N SER A 82 5.80 8.84 5.30
CA SER A 82 6.73 8.66 4.18
C SER A 82 6.75 7.22 3.71
N LEU A 83 7.12 6.97 2.44
CA LEU A 83 7.24 5.60 1.93
C LEU A 83 8.25 4.79 2.75
N ALA A 84 9.36 5.41 3.17
CA ALA A 84 10.38 4.77 4.00
C ALA A 84 9.82 4.28 5.35
N GLN A 85 8.98 5.09 6.00
CA GLN A 85 8.31 4.67 7.24
C GLN A 85 7.39 3.48 7.00
N ILE A 86 6.56 3.52 5.95
CA ILE A 86 5.66 2.41 5.62
C ILE A 86 6.47 1.14 5.34
N LEU A 87 7.56 1.23 4.56
CA LEU A 87 8.42 0.10 4.25
C LEU A 87 9.08 -0.51 5.49
N SER A 88 9.37 0.26 6.54
CA SER A 88 9.90 -0.28 7.80
C SER A 88 8.91 -1.24 8.49
N PHE A 89 7.60 -1.01 8.39
CA PHE A 89 6.61 -1.99 8.86
C PHE A 89 6.60 -3.25 7.99
N TYR A 90 6.75 -3.09 6.68
CA TYR A 90 6.78 -4.23 5.74
C TYR A 90 8.01 -5.12 5.96
N GLN A 91 9.12 -4.56 6.47
CA GLN A 91 10.32 -5.34 6.85
C GLN A 91 10.09 -6.30 8.02
N LEU A 92 9.07 -6.07 8.84
CA LEU A 92 8.70 -6.98 9.93
C LEU A 92 7.93 -8.21 9.41
N LEU A 93 7.45 -8.16 8.17
CA LEU A 93 6.73 -9.24 7.53
C LEU A 93 7.69 -10.09 6.70
N PRO A 94 7.51 -11.43 6.68
CA PRO A 94 8.29 -12.33 5.83
C PRO A 94 7.88 -12.22 4.35
N LEU A 95 8.27 -11.12 3.70
CA LEU A 95 7.98 -10.80 2.31
C LEU A 95 9.22 -10.97 1.43
N ASP A 96 9.03 -11.44 0.20
CA ASP A 96 10.10 -11.53 -0.80
C ASP A 96 10.37 -10.16 -1.44
N PHE A 97 9.31 -9.40 -1.73
CA PHE A 97 9.39 -8.05 -2.30
C PHE A 97 8.11 -7.24 -2.07
N VAL A 98 8.20 -5.94 -2.34
CA VAL A 98 7.08 -4.99 -2.26
C VAL A 98 6.87 -4.30 -3.61
N LEU A 99 5.62 -4.24 -4.04
CA LEU A 99 5.18 -3.44 -5.18
C LEU A 99 4.54 -2.13 -4.69
N VAL A 100 4.93 -1.01 -5.28
CA VAL A 100 4.48 0.33 -4.88
C VAL A 100 3.73 1.00 -6.03
N GLU A 101 2.43 1.22 -5.90
CA GLU A 101 1.66 2.04 -6.84
C GLU A 101 1.75 3.53 -6.43
N GLY A 102 2.39 4.35 -7.27
CA GLY A 102 2.57 5.78 -7.01
C GLY A 102 3.95 6.14 -6.43
N TYR A 103 4.00 7.19 -5.60
CA TYR A 103 5.25 7.77 -5.09
C TYR A 103 6.25 8.16 -6.19
N LYS A 104 5.82 8.99 -7.16
CA LYS A 104 6.60 9.36 -8.36
C LYS A 104 8.02 9.84 -8.05
N SER A 105 8.19 10.59 -6.96
CA SER A 105 9.46 11.23 -6.56
C SER A 105 10.45 10.30 -5.84
N GLU A 106 10.03 9.10 -5.43
CA GLU A 106 10.91 8.14 -4.77
C GLU A 106 11.91 7.54 -5.76
N ARG A 107 13.03 6.99 -5.28
CA ARG A 107 14.15 6.57 -6.15
C ARG A 107 14.28 5.06 -6.33
N TYR A 108 13.19 4.31 -6.16
CA TYR A 108 13.18 2.87 -6.40
C TYR A 108 13.05 2.54 -7.90
N PRO A 109 13.52 1.36 -8.35
CA PRO A 109 13.25 0.86 -9.69
C PRO A 109 11.75 0.97 -10.03
N LYS A 110 11.40 1.54 -11.17
CA LYS A 110 10.01 1.83 -11.50
C LYS A 110 9.66 1.61 -12.95
N VAL A 111 8.44 1.14 -13.17
CA VAL A 111 7.77 1.11 -14.47
C VAL A 111 6.87 2.34 -14.59
N VAL A 112 7.02 3.07 -15.69
CA VAL A 112 6.21 4.25 -16.00
C VAL A 112 5.11 3.84 -16.98
N MET A 113 3.87 4.04 -16.56
CA MET A 113 2.67 3.81 -17.36
C MET A 113 2.27 5.10 -18.05
N VAL A 114 2.55 5.16 -19.35
CA VAL A 114 2.17 6.24 -20.27
C VAL A 114 1.03 5.78 -21.17
N ARG A 115 0.15 6.70 -21.56
CA ARG A 115 -0.93 6.46 -22.53
C ARG A 115 -0.60 7.00 -23.92
N ASN A 116 0.19 8.06 -23.98
CA ASN A 116 0.67 8.70 -25.20
C ASN A 116 2.12 9.17 -24.98
N GLU A 117 2.74 9.72 -26.02
CA GLU A 117 4.14 10.19 -25.96
C GLU A 117 4.34 11.46 -25.11
N GLU A 118 3.26 12.18 -24.81
CA GLU A 118 3.29 13.43 -24.06
C GLU A 118 3.24 13.22 -22.53
N ASP A 119 2.91 11.99 -22.08
CA ASP A 119 2.82 11.59 -20.67
C ASP A 119 4.19 11.41 -19.99
#